data_AF-A0A5R9LWK4-F1
#
_entry.id   AF-A0A5R9LWK4-F1
#
_cell.length_a   1.000
_cell.length_b   1.000
_cell.length_c   1.000
_cell.angle_alpha   90.00
_cell.angle_beta   90.00
_cell.angle_gamma   90.00
#
_symmetry.space_group_name_H-M   'P 1'
#
loop_
_entity.id
_entity.type
_entity.pdbx_description
1 polymer ?
#
loop_
_entity_poly.entity_id
_entity_poly.type
_entity_poly.pdbx_seq_one_letter_code
_entity_poly.pdbx_strand_id
1 'polypeptide(L)'
;MRVLVTGAYGFVGNAVVRRLSEAGHEVWALTHRPADAPLPELPVARVFHGDVRSPESLRGALDGVQGVCHLAALTRVRESFEHPQEYHDVNAGGTATLLDVLAQQAEGGDAPTVVLGSTAAVYGAPEQQPIGEDAVPAPTNPYGLSKLAADETLQKRALSGHLKAVILRCFNISGAVHGFGDVDDTRIIPKALAVAAGRYPHLEMNGDGSAVRDFVHVDDLARAYVLALGPRSTAPCSVYNVGATAASMSEIVSTVERVTGRNVPVVHRPPQPEPPQLVADTSKITRELGWKPERSGLEQLVTDGWSALTGERH
;
A
#
# COMPACT_ATOMS: atom_id res chain seq x y z
N MET A 1 -21.37 -3.46 -5.06
CA MET A 1 -20.96 -4.62 -4.23
C MET A 1 -20.75 -4.17 -2.81
N ARG A 2 -20.92 -5.08 -1.84
CA ARG A 2 -20.42 -4.88 -0.47
C ARG A 2 -18.95 -5.28 -0.39
N VAL A 3 -18.09 -4.35 0.03
CA VAL A 3 -16.63 -4.54 0.06
C VAL A 3 -16.09 -4.27 1.46
N LEU A 4 -15.39 -5.25 2.04
CA LEU A 4 -14.64 -5.04 3.28
C LEU A 4 -13.27 -4.45 2.98
N VAL A 5 -12.90 -3.38 3.66
CA VAL A 5 -11.53 -2.85 3.68
C VAL A 5 -10.93 -3.07 5.06
N THR A 6 -9.94 -3.96 5.18
CA THR A 6 -9.18 -4.09 6.43
C THR A 6 -8.10 -3.01 6.47
N GLY A 7 -7.80 -2.43 7.63
CA GLY A 7 -6.86 -1.30 7.70
C GLY A 7 -7.41 -0.02 7.06
N ALA A 8 -8.74 0.12 6.99
CA ALA A 8 -9.46 1.22 6.33
C ALA A 8 -9.04 2.63 6.77
N TYR A 9 -8.57 2.77 8.01
CA TYR A 9 -8.18 4.05 8.60
C TYR A 9 -6.67 4.33 8.54
N GLY A 10 -5.91 3.52 7.81
CA GLY A 10 -4.51 3.79 7.45
C GLY A 10 -4.38 4.71 6.22
N PHE A 11 -3.15 5.09 5.88
CA PHE A 11 -2.83 5.97 4.75
C PHE A 11 -3.50 5.52 3.44
N VAL A 12 -3.22 4.29 3.00
CA VAL A 12 -3.78 3.72 1.76
C VAL A 12 -5.27 3.37 1.93
N GLY A 13 -5.64 2.81 3.09
CA GLY A 13 -7.02 2.40 3.38
C GLY A 13 -8.02 3.54 3.21
N ASN A 14 -7.66 4.74 3.66
CA ASN A 14 -8.52 5.92 3.54
C ASN A 14 -8.86 6.22 2.07
N ALA A 15 -7.83 6.26 1.21
CA ALA A 15 -8.01 6.50 -0.22
C ALA A 15 -8.82 5.38 -0.90
N VAL A 16 -8.56 4.12 -0.55
CA VAL A 16 -9.29 2.95 -1.08
C VAL A 16 -10.77 3.02 -0.71
N VAL A 17 -11.10 3.32 0.55
CA VAL A 17 -12.50 3.48 0.99
C VAL A 17 -13.22 4.54 0.17
N ARG A 18 -12.59 5.71 -0.02
CA ARG A 18 -13.19 6.82 -0.78
C ARG A 18 -13.42 6.44 -2.24
N ARG A 19 -12.41 5.87 -2.91
CA ARG A 19 -12.54 5.43 -4.30
C ARG A 19 -13.57 4.33 -4.49
N LEU A 20 -13.68 3.39 -3.55
CA LEU A 20 -14.72 2.37 -3.58
C LEU A 20 -16.13 2.99 -3.43
N SER A 21 -16.29 3.93 -2.49
CA SER A 21 -17.56 4.64 -2.29
C SER A 21 -17.94 5.47 -3.51
N GLU A 22 -17.01 6.22 -4.11
CA GLU A 22 -17.19 6.97 -5.36
C GLU A 22 -17.60 6.06 -6.54
N ALA A 23 -17.09 4.83 -6.57
CA ALA A 23 -17.45 3.82 -7.56
C ALA A 23 -18.79 3.11 -7.25
N GLY A 24 -19.52 3.55 -6.21
CA GLY A 24 -20.86 3.03 -5.86
C GLY A 24 -20.84 1.72 -5.08
N HIS A 25 -19.72 1.34 -4.48
CA HIS A 25 -19.65 0.19 -3.57
C HIS A 25 -20.13 0.56 -2.16
N GLU A 26 -20.79 -0.39 -1.49
CA GLU A 26 -21.09 -0.30 -0.06
C GLU A 26 -19.84 -0.75 0.71
N VAL A 27 -19.15 0.19 1.35
CA VAL A 27 -17.86 -0.09 1.99
C VAL A 27 -18.05 -0.40 3.48
N TRP A 28 -17.56 -1.55 3.92
CA TRP A 28 -17.39 -1.90 5.33
C TRP A 28 -15.93 -1.74 5.71
N ALA A 29 -15.65 -1.26 6.92
CA ALA A 29 -14.30 -1.05 7.41
C ALA A 29 -14.00 -1.99 8.58
N LEU A 30 -12.81 -2.59 8.58
CA LEU A 30 -12.24 -3.25 9.75
C LEU A 30 -10.99 -2.48 10.21
N THR A 31 -10.92 -2.19 11.52
CA THR A 31 -9.81 -1.48 12.14
C THR A 31 -9.43 -2.11 13.48
N HIS A 32 -8.14 -2.15 13.79
CA HIS A 32 -7.66 -2.58 15.12
C HIS A 32 -7.78 -1.48 16.17
N ARG A 33 -8.13 -0.25 15.75
CA ARG A 33 -8.32 0.86 16.68
C ARG A 33 -9.48 0.55 17.64
N PRO A 34 -9.38 0.93 18.92
CA PRO A 34 -10.47 0.78 19.89
C PRO A 34 -11.78 1.44 19.42
N ALA A 35 -12.92 0.94 19.90
CA ALA A 35 -14.26 1.44 19.52
C ALA A 35 -14.53 2.89 19.97
N ASP A 36 -13.88 3.32 21.04
CA ASP A 36 -13.94 4.67 21.60
C ASP A 36 -12.88 5.62 21.01
N ALA A 37 -11.98 5.12 20.17
CA ALA A 37 -10.96 5.95 19.53
C ALA A 37 -11.60 6.85 18.45
N PRO A 38 -11.26 8.14 18.40
CA PRO A 38 -11.75 9.02 17.34
C PRO A 38 -11.26 8.52 15.98
N LEU A 39 -12.22 8.31 15.07
CA LEU A 39 -11.95 7.92 13.69
C LEU A 39 -12.20 9.11 12.77
N PRO A 40 -11.32 9.36 11.79
CA PRO A 40 -11.60 10.38 10.77
C PRO A 40 -12.86 9.97 9.98
N GLU A 41 -13.62 10.97 9.55
CA GLU A 41 -14.83 10.72 8.76
C GLU A 41 -14.47 10.03 7.44
N LEU A 42 -15.10 8.87 7.21
CA LEU A 42 -14.97 8.07 6.00
C LEU A 42 -16.36 7.63 5.54
N PRO A 43 -16.60 7.55 4.20
CA PRO A 43 -17.88 7.12 3.66
C PRO A 43 -18.03 5.59 3.73
N VAL A 44 -18.15 5.07 4.96
CA VAL A 44 -18.33 3.65 5.26
C VAL A 44 -19.74 3.41 5.78
N ALA A 45 -20.35 2.30 5.35
CA ALA A 45 -21.68 1.90 5.82
C ALA A 45 -21.62 1.26 7.21
N ARG A 46 -20.51 0.57 7.53
CA ARG A 46 -20.29 -0.12 8.82
C ARG A 46 -18.81 -0.11 9.19
N VAL A 47 -18.54 -0.03 10.50
CA VAL A 47 -17.21 -0.15 11.08
C VAL A 47 -17.17 -1.31 12.06
N PHE A 48 -16.18 -2.17 11.89
CA PHE A 48 -15.85 -3.29 12.77
C PHE A 48 -14.53 -2.99 13.46
N HIS A 49 -14.49 -3.20 14.77
CA HIS A 49 -13.30 -3.03 15.59
C HIS A 49 -12.77 -4.40 15.98
N GLY A 50 -11.52 -4.70 15.64
CA GLY A 50 -10.92 -5.98 15.92
C GLY A 50 -9.61 -6.23 15.18
N ASP A 51 -8.98 -7.33 15.53
CA ASP A 51 -7.69 -7.75 15.00
C ASP A 51 -7.87 -8.74 13.86
N VAL A 52 -7.13 -8.59 12.77
CA VAL A 52 -7.15 -9.53 11.64
C VAL A 52 -6.59 -10.91 12.00
N ARG A 53 -5.86 -11.03 13.11
CA ARG A 53 -5.41 -12.30 13.69
C ARG A 53 -6.51 -13.03 14.48
N SER A 54 -7.65 -12.38 14.74
CA SER A 54 -8.77 -12.96 15.50
C SER A 54 -9.89 -13.39 14.54
N PRO A 55 -10.19 -14.70 14.45
CA PRO A 55 -11.34 -15.19 13.68
C PRO A 55 -12.66 -14.54 14.12
N GLU A 56 -12.85 -14.33 15.42
CA GLU A 56 -14.06 -13.73 16.01
C GLU A 56 -14.30 -12.32 15.46
N SER A 57 -13.22 -11.53 15.35
CA SER A 57 -13.27 -10.17 14.80
C SER A 57 -13.66 -10.15 13.32
N LEU A 58 -13.33 -11.22 12.60
CA LEU A 58 -13.53 -11.31 11.15
C LEU A 58 -14.90 -11.88 10.75
N ARG A 59 -15.47 -12.81 11.53
CA ARG A 59 -16.74 -13.49 11.18
C ARG A 59 -17.84 -12.50 10.80
N GLY A 60 -18.10 -11.49 11.64
CA GLY A 60 -19.12 -10.48 11.38
C GLY A 60 -18.74 -9.48 10.28
N ALA A 61 -17.45 -9.19 10.12
CA ALA A 61 -16.95 -8.25 9.11
C ALA A 61 -16.94 -8.83 7.69
N LEU A 62 -16.79 -10.16 7.57
CA LEU A 62 -16.77 -10.89 6.31
C LEU A 62 -18.16 -11.44 5.90
N ASP A 63 -19.13 -11.42 6.80
CA ASP A 63 -20.46 -11.97 6.52
C ASP A 63 -21.19 -11.20 5.39
N GLY A 64 -21.47 -11.91 4.30
CA GLY A 64 -22.15 -11.38 3.13
C GLY A 64 -21.36 -10.36 2.31
N VAL A 65 -20.05 -10.23 2.49
CA VAL A 65 -19.21 -9.36 1.63
C VAL A 65 -18.91 -10.06 0.30
N GLN A 66 -18.82 -9.27 -0.78
CA GLN A 66 -18.59 -9.76 -2.15
C GLN A 66 -17.17 -9.45 -2.62
N GLY A 67 -16.46 -8.57 -1.91
CA GLY A 67 -15.07 -8.23 -2.15
C GLY A 67 -14.36 -7.87 -0.85
N VAL A 68 -13.05 -8.09 -0.82
CA VAL A 68 -12.18 -7.73 0.30
C VAL A 68 -10.95 -7.00 -0.25
N CYS A 69 -10.68 -5.80 0.24
CA CYS A 69 -9.38 -5.14 0.09
C CYS A 69 -8.60 -5.29 1.40
N HIS A 70 -7.65 -6.21 1.42
CA HIS A 70 -6.86 -6.54 2.61
C HIS A 70 -5.62 -5.65 2.70
N LEU A 71 -5.71 -4.56 3.48
CA LEU A 71 -4.62 -3.58 3.69
C LEU A 71 -4.07 -3.58 5.12
N ALA A 72 -4.71 -4.30 6.05
CA ALA A 72 -4.21 -4.44 7.42
C ALA A 72 -2.86 -5.16 7.44
N ALA A 73 -1.80 -4.41 7.70
CA ALA A 73 -0.43 -4.91 7.77
C ALA A 73 0.43 -3.94 8.61
N LEU A 74 1.49 -4.46 9.21
CA LEU A 74 2.62 -3.65 9.67
C LEU A 74 3.55 -3.37 8.49
N THR A 75 3.98 -2.12 8.31
CA THR A 75 4.63 -1.67 7.07
C THR A 75 6.01 -1.02 7.23
N ARG A 76 6.50 -0.81 8.45
CA ARG A 76 7.76 -0.09 8.68
C ARG A 76 8.94 -1.03 8.62
N VAL A 77 9.73 -0.94 7.54
CA VAL A 77 10.86 -1.83 7.29
C VAL A 77 11.86 -1.85 8.45
N ARG A 78 12.22 -0.67 9.01
CA ARG A 78 13.21 -0.57 10.09
C ARG A 78 12.74 -1.28 11.38
N GLU A 79 11.51 -1.03 11.79
CA GLU A 79 10.88 -1.67 12.96
C GLU A 79 10.77 -3.19 12.81
N SER A 80 10.61 -3.69 11.57
CA SER A 80 10.51 -5.12 11.33
C SER A 80 11.76 -5.92 11.72
N PHE A 81 12.94 -5.29 11.79
CA PHE A 81 14.15 -5.94 12.30
C PHE A 81 14.14 -6.12 13.82
N GLU A 82 13.45 -5.23 14.54
CA GLU A 82 13.30 -5.28 16.00
C GLU A 82 12.20 -6.26 16.40
N HIS A 83 11.13 -6.34 15.59
CA HIS A 83 9.94 -7.16 15.85
C HIS A 83 9.57 -8.12 14.70
N PRO A 84 10.48 -8.99 14.23
CA PRO A 84 10.26 -9.80 13.02
C PRO A 84 9.09 -10.79 13.16
N GLN A 85 8.91 -11.37 14.35
CA GLN A 85 7.81 -12.30 14.62
C GLN A 85 6.45 -11.61 14.56
N GLU A 86 6.32 -10.42 15.14
CA GLU A 86 5.07 -9.66 15.12
C GLU A 86 4.67 -9.29 13.69
N TYR A 87 5.63 -8.87 12.86
CA TYR A 87 5.41 -8.61 11.44
C TYR A 87 4.91 -9.86 10.71
N HIS A 88 5.48 -11.03 10.99
CA HIS A 88 5.01 -12.28 10.42
C HIS A 88 3.59 -12.63 10.89
N ASP A 89 3.32 -12.54 12.19
CA ASP A 89 2.02 -12.86 12.78
C ASP A 89 0.89 -11.97 12.23
N VAL A 90 1.13 -10.66 12.11
CA VAL A 90 0.13 -9.73 11.58
C VAL A 90 -0.03 -9.91 10.07
N ASN A 91 1.07 -9.86 9.31
CA ASN A 91 0.99 -9.79 7.86
C ASN A 91 0.64 -11.13 7.23
N ALA A 92 1.33 -12.20 7.64
CA ALA A 92 1.10 -13.55 7.11
C ALA A 92 -0.01 -14.25 7.90
N GLY A 93 0.08 -14.26 9.23
CA GLY A 93 -0.89 -14.91 10.10
C GLY A 93 -2.29 -14.28 10.03
N GLY A 94 -2.38 -12.94 9.98
CA GLY A 94 -3.64 -12.23 9.77
C GLY A 94 -4.26 -12.52 8.39
N THR A 95 -3.43 -12.60 7.34
CA THR A 95 -3.90 -12.99 6.00
C THR A 95 -4.43 -14.42 6.00
N ALA A 96 -3.70 -15.37 6.60
CA ALA A 96 -4.15 -16.76 6.71
C ALA A 96 -5.47 -16.88 7.49
N THR A 97 -5.58 -16.17 8.62
CA THR A 97 -6.80 -16.14 9.45
C THR A 97 -8.00 -15.63 8.65
N LEU A 98 -7.84 -14.56 7.88
CA LEU A 98 -8.88 -14.03 7.01
C LEU A 98 -9.33 -15.03 5.95
N LEU A 99 -8.38 -15.71 5.30
CA LEU A 99 -8.68 -16.69 4.27
C LEU A 99 -9.37 -17.94 4.85
N ASP A 100 -9.02 -18.34 6.06
CA ASP A 100 -9.66 -19.46 6.75
C ASP A 100 -11.11 -19.14 7.14
N VAL A 101 -11.38 -17.93 7.64
CA VAL A 101 -12.76 -17.49 7.94
C VAL A 101 -13.58 -17.40 6.66
N LEU A 102 -13.03 -16.85 5.57
CA LEU A 102 -13.71 -16.83 4.26
C LEU A 102 -14.04 -18.25 3.77
N ALA A 103 -13.09 -19.18 3.87
CA ALA A 103 -13.30 -20.56 3.46
C ALA A 103 -14.39 -21.25 4.29
N GLN A 104 -14.46 -20.98 5.60
CA GLN A 104 -15.50 -21.51 6.49
C GLN A 104 -16.89 -20.95 6.15
N GLN A 105 -16.99 -19.69 5.73
CA GLN A 105 -18.27 -19.05 5.40
C GLN A 105 -18.79 -19.41 4.00
N ALA A 106 -17.91 -19.89 3.11
CA ALA A 106 -18.24 -20.12 1.70
C ALA A 106 -18.92 -21.48 1.43
N GLU A 107 -19.65 -22.09 2.37
CA GLU A 107 -20.28 -23.44 2.29
C GLU A 107 -21.09 -23.71 0.99
N GLY A 108 -20.42 -23.96 -0.13
CA GLY A 108 -21.00 -24.18 -1.46
C GLY A 108 -21.32 -22.92 -2.30
N GLY A 109 -20.93 -21.72 -1.86
CA GLY A 109 -21.18 -20.45 -2.56
C GLY A 109 -19.93 -19.84 -3.20
N ASP A 110 -20.11 -18.77 -3.99
CA ASP A 110 -19.00 -17.99 -4.55
C ASP A 110 -18.32 -17.18 -3.43
N ALA A 111 -17.02 -17.41 -3.19
CA ALA A 111 -16.26 -16.61 -2.24
C ALA A 111 -16.00 -15.19 -2.79
N PRO A 112 -15.83 -14.18 -1.91
CA PRO A 112 -15.55 -12.83 -2.34
C PRO A 112 -14.23 -12.73 -3.11
N THR A 113 -14.11 -11.75 -4.00
CA THR A 113 -12.80 -11.43 -4.61
C THR A 113 -11.89 -10.79 -3.56
N VAL A 114 -10.68 -11.30 -3.36
CA VAL A 114 -9.71 -10.75 -2.40
C VAL A 114 -8.61 -10.01 -3.15
N VAL A 115 -8.48 -8.71 -2.87
CA VAL A 115 -7.38 -7.87 -3.32
C VAL A 115 -6.42 -7.63 -2.14
N LEU A 116 -5.23 -8.22 -2.22
CA LEU A 116 -4.19 -8.08 -1.20
C LEU A 116 -3.26 -6.91 -1.54
N GLY A 117 -3.07 -6.02 -0.57
CA GLY A 117 -1.99 -5.05 -0.61
C GLY A 117 -0.66 -5.70 -0.27
N SER A 118 0.19 -5.87 -1.27
CA SER A 118 1.55 -6.38 -1.13
C SER A 118 2.57 -5.27 -1.33
N THR A 119 3.83 -5.59 -1.66
CA THR A 119 4.91 -4.59 -1.74
C THR A 119 6.00 -5.03 -2.70
N ALA A 120 6.69 -4.07 -3.32
CA ALA A 120 7.91 -4.32 -4.08
C ALA A 120 9.06 -4.89 -3.23
N ALA A 121 9.02 -4.76 -1.90
CA ALA A 121 10.04 -5.32 -1.01
C ALA A 121 10.16 -6.85 -1.10
N VAL A 122 9.14 -7.54 -1.66
CA VAL A 122 9.20 -8.98 -1.94
C VAL A 122 10.26 -9.34 -2.99
N TYR A 123 10.63 -8.40 -3.87
CA TYR A 123 11.63 -8.63 -4.91
C TYR A 123 13.06 -8.50 -4.41
N GLY A 124 13.29 -7.78 -3.30
CA GLY A 124 14.62 -7.43 -2.83
C GLY A 124 15.37 -6.54 -3.84
N ALA A 125 16.39 -7.11 -4.48
CA ALA A 125 17.35 -6.41 -5.34
C ALA A 125 17.55 -7.13 -6.69
N PRO A 126 16.51 -7.22 -7.54
CA PRO A 126 16.64 -7.90 -8.83
C PRO A 126 17.58 -7.14 -9.77
N GLU A 127 18.39 -7.88 -10.52
CA GLU A 127 19.34 -7.31 -11.50
C GLU A 127 18.64 -6.63 -12.68
N GLN A 128 17.50 -7.19 -13.11
CA GLN A 128 16.73 -6.67 -14.24
C GLN A 128 15.82 -5.51 -13.82
N GLN A 129 15.88 -4.41 -14.57
CA GLN A 129 15.04 -3.24 -14.44
C GLN A 129 14.40 -2.89 -15.80
N PRO A 130 13.17 -2.36 -15.84
CA PRO A 130 12.22 -2.27 -14.73
C PRO A 130 11.80 -3.67 -14.22
N ILE A 131 11.36 -3.74 -12.97
CA ILE A 131 11.04 -4.99 -12.27
C ILE A 131 9.67 -5.48 -12.74
N GLY A 132 9.65 -6.62 -13.42
CA GLY A 132 8.44 -7.33 -13.83
C GLY A 132 7.82 -8.20 -12.73
N GLU A 133 6.58 -8.65 -12.91
CA GLU A 133 5.93 -9.54 -11.93
C GLU A 133 6.54 -10.95 -11.86
N ASP A 134 7.30 -11.35 -12.87
CA ASP A 134 8.02 -12.61 -13.01
C ASP A 134 9.40 -12.62 -12.33
N ALA A 135 9.87 -11.48 -11.82
CA ALA A 135 11.09 -11.40 -11.04
C ALA A 135 11.01 -12.33 -9.81
N VAL A 136 12.09 -13.10 -9.59
CA VAL A 136 12.19 -14.06 -8.48
C VAL A 136 12.12 -13.32 -7.15
N PRO A 137 11.16 -13.64 -6.25
CA PRO A 137 11.10 -13.03 -4.94
C PRO A 137 12.34 -13.36 -4.09
N ALA A 138 12.97 -12.33 -3.53
CA ALA A 138 14.17 -12.42 -2.71
C ALA A 138 14.21 -11.31 -1.64
N PRO A 139 13.23 -11.27 -0.71
CA PRO A 139 13.13 -10.19 0.27
C PRO A 139 14.36 -10.15 1.18
N THR A 140 14.87 -8.94 1.43
CA THR A 140 16.10 -8.70 2.23
C THR A 140 15.81 -8.24 3.66
N ASN A 141 14.53 -8.14 4.03
CA ASN A 141 14.10 -7.66 5.35
C ASN A 141 12.86 -8.44 5.86
N PRO A 142 12.63 -8.49 7.18
CA PRO A 142 11.51 -9.24 7.76
C PRO A 142 10.12 -8.77 7.28
N TYR A 143 9.93 -7.47 7.05
CA TYR A 143 8.70 -6.96 6.45
C TYR A 143 8.44 -7.58 5.06
N GLY A 144 9.41 -7.51 4.14
CA GLY A 144 9.30 -8.11 2.81
C GLY A 144 9.04 -9.61 2.86
N LEU A 145 9.69 -10.33 3.78
CA LEU A 145 9.46 -11.76 3.99
C LEU A 145 8.02 -12.06 4.46
N SER A 146 7.52 -11.28 5.43
CA SER A 146 6.14 -11.43 5.92
C SER A 146 5.08 -11.17 4.84
N LYS A 147 5.34 -10.21 3.93
CA LYS A 147 4.46 -9.91 2.79
C LYS A 147 4.54 -10.97 1.71
N LEU A 148 5.72 -11.53 1.45
CA LEU A 148 5.86 -12.66 0.53
C LEU A 148 5.10 -13.90 1.04
N ALA A 149 5.17 -14.19 2.34
CA ALA A 149 4.38 -15.27 2.93
C ALA A 149 2.87 -15.05 2.78
N ALA A 150 2.40 -13.81 2.91
CA ALA A 150 0.99 -13.44 2.63
C ALA A 150 0.62 -13.62 1.14
N ASP A 151 1.49 -13.20 0.22
CA ASP A 151 1.32 -13.40 -1.23
C ASP A 151 1.14 -14.88 -1.57
N GLU A 152 2.06 -15.73 -1.08
CA GLU A 152 2.06 -17.17 -1.35
C GLU A 152 0.83 -17.86 -0.74
N THR A 153 0.45 -17.49 0.47
CA THR A 153 -0.74 -18.01 1.14
C THR A 153 -2.00 -17.74 0.32
N LEU A 154 -2.17 -16.49 -0.14
CA LEU A 154 -3.32 -16.12 -0.98
C LEU A 154 -3.29 -16.83 -2.33
N GLN A 155 -2.14 -16.91 -3.00
CA GLN A 155 -2.00 -17.62 -4.28
C GLN A 155 -2.38 -19.10 -4.14
N LYS A 156 -1.89 -19.78 -3.11
CA LYS A 156 -2.20 -21.20 -2.86
C LYS A 156 -3.69 -21.40 -2.56
N ARG A 157 -4.31 -20.50 -1.78
CA ARG A 157 -5.75 -20.54 -1.52
C ARG A 157 -6.56 -20.33 -2.78
N ALA A 158 -6.20 -19.37 -3.64
CA ALA A 158 -6.89 -19.14 -4.91
C ALA A 158 -6.82 -20.35 -5.86
N LEU A 159 -5.67 -21.04 -5.91
CA LEU A 159 -5.49 -22.26 -6.72
C LEU A 159 -6.38 -23.43 -6.29
N SER A 160 -6.94 -23.42 -5.08
CA SER A 160 -7.93 -24.43 -4.66
C SER A 160 -9.27 -24.30 -5.40
N GLY A 161 -9.49 -23.21 -6.14
CA GLY A 161 -10.65 -23.03 -7.02
C GLY A 161 -11.85 -22.34 -6.36
N HIS A 162 -11.76 -22.00 -5.08
CA HIS A 162 -12.88 -21.41 -4.33
C HIS A 162 -12.84 -19.88 -4.24
N LEU A 163 -11.72 -19.24 -4.60
CA LEU A 163 -11.48 -17.82 -4.38
C LEU A 163 -10.82 -17.18 -5.61
N LYS A 164 -11.29 -15.99 -6.01
CA LYS A 164 -10.55 -15.13 -6.93
C LYS A 164 -9.67 -14.17 -6.15
N ALA A 165 -8.41 -14.07 -6.55
CA ALA A 165 -7.44 -13.25 -5.86
C ALA A 165 -6.70 -12.28 -6.81
N VAL A 166 -6.39 -11.10 -6.29
CA VAL A 166 -5.47 -10.15 -6.92
C VAL A 166 -4.46 -9.69 -5.88
N ILE A 167 -3.18 -9.68 -6.24
CA ILE A 167 -2.09 -9.17 -5.41
C ILE A 167 -1.55 -7.92 -6.09
N LEU A 168 -1.57 -6.80 -5.36
CA LEU A 168 -1.02 -5.53 -5.81
C LEU A 168 0.32 -5.30 -5.11
N ARG A 169 1.43 -5.53 -5.81
CA ARG A 169 2.79 -5.24 -5.34
C ARG A 169 3.09 -3.77 -5.60
N CYS A 170 2.77 -2.94 -4.63
CA CYS A 170 3.00 -1.50 -4.74
C CYS A 170 4.45 -1.12 -4.43
N PHE A 171 4.94 -0.13 -5.16
CA PHE A 171 6.21 0.54 -4.93
C PHE A 171 6.00 1.66 -3.89
N ASN A 172 6.77 2.75 -3.92
CA ASN A 172 6.65 3.78 -2.90
C ASN A 172 5.36 4.58 -3.10
N ILE A 173 4.62 4.81 -2.03
CA ILE A 173 3.33 5.49 -2.09
C ILE A 173 3.49 6.87 -1.45
N SER A 174 2.96 7.90 -2.11
CA SER A 174 2.96 9.26 -1.56
C SER A 174 1.75 10.07 -2.04
N GLY A 175 1.76 11.37 -1.77
CA GLY A 175 0.65 12.28 -2.05
C GLY A 175 -0.38 12.32 -0.93
N ALA A 176 -1.55 12.88 -1.24
CA ALA A 176 -2.64 13.03 -0.29
C ALA A 176 -4.00 13.04 -0.98
N VAL A 177 -5.03 12.68 -0.23
CA VAL A 177 -6.42 12.65 -0.70
C VAL A 177 -7.32 13.26 0.36
N HIS A 178 -8.12 14.27 -0.01
CA HIS A 178 -9.00 15.00 0.90
C HIS A 178 -8.32 15.50 2.19
N GLY A 179 -7.10 16.04 2.06
CA GLY A 179 -6.32 16.52 3.20
C GLY A 179 -5.69 15.41 4.06
N PHE A 180 -5.85 14.15 3.69
CA PHE A 180 -5.21 13.02 4.36
C PHE A 180 -3.94 12.62 3.60
N GLY A 181 -2.79 13.10 4.08
CA GLY A 181 -1.47 12.83 3.52
C GLY A 181 -0.70 11.74 4.27
N ASP A 182 0.44 11.34 3.72
CA ASP A 182 1.37 10.45 4.40
C ASP A 182 2.08 11.19 5.54
N VAL A 183 1.93 10.68 6.76
CA VAL A 183 2.57 11.24 7.97
C VAL A 183 3.74 10.39 8.45
N ASP A 184 4.07 9.30 7.74
CA ASP A 184 5.18 8.43 8.10
C ASP A 184 6.51 9.04 7.67
N ASP A 185 7.14 9.76 8.60
CA ASP A 185 8.42 10.43 8.40
C ASP A 185 9.64 9.49 8.32
N THR A 186 9.41 8.17 8.29
CA THR A 186 10.43 7.19 7.88
C THR A 186 10.57 7.10 6.36
N ARG A 187 9.62 7.66 5.58
CA ARG A 187 9.63 7.70 4.11
C ARG A 187 10.15 9.04 3.59
N ILE A 188 10.77 9.01 2.41
CA ILE A 188 11.56 10.14 1.89
C ILE A 188 10.73 11.41 1.62
N ILE A 189 9.62 11.31 0.88
CA ILE A 189 8.78 12.48 0.55
C ILE A 189 8.18 13.11 1.82
N PRO A 190 7.46 12.39 2.71
CA PRO A 190 6.91 13.00 3.92
C PRO A 190 8.00 13.53 4.86
N LYS A 191 9.18 12.89 4.94
CA LYS A 191 10.30 13.43 5.71
C LYS A 191 10.84 14.73 5.13
N ALA A 192 11.03 14.82 3.81
CA ALA A 192 11.48 16.03 3.14
C ALA A 192 10.47 17.18 3.33
N LEU A 193 9.17 16.90 3.20
CA LEU A 193 8.10 17.87 3.50
C LEU A 193 8.14 18.31 4.97
N ALA A 194 8.37 17.39 5.91
CA ALA A 194 8.48 17.73 7.33
C ALA A 194 9.70 18.63 7.63
N VAL A 195 10.83 18.41 6.95
CA VAL A 195 12.01 19.30 7.03
C VAL A 195 11.68 20.68 6.45
N ALA A 196 11.06 20.76 5.26
CA ALA A 196 10.61 22.02 4.68
C ALA A 196 9.60 22.76 5.59
N ALA A 197 8.76 22.04 6.32
CA ALA A 197 7.85 22.59 7.33
C ALA A 197 8.54 23.03 8.63
N GLY A 198 9.86 22.83 8.77
CA GLY A 198 10.63 23.18 9.96
C GLY A 198 10.43 22.22 11.14
N ARG A 199 9.84 21.05 10.92
CA ARG A 199 9.66 20.01 11.96
C ARG A 199 10.95 19.27 12.28
N TYR A 200 11.89 19.27 11.34
CA TYR A 200 13.21 18.66 11.47
C TYR A 200 14.29 19.60 10.92
N PRO A 201 15.49 19.60 11.51
CA PRO A 201 16.56 20.51 11.10
C PRO A 201 17.17 20.15 9.73
N HIS A 202 17.14 18.87 9.34
CA HIS A 202 17.68 18.38 8.08
C HIS A 202 17.09 17.01 7.70
N LEU A 203 17.28 16.62 6.45
CA LEU A 203 17.04 15.30 5.90
C LEU A 203 18.36 14.51 5.90
N GLU A 204 18.37 13.32 6.49
CA GLU A 204 19.49 12.40 6.34
C GLU A 204 19.36 11.59 5.06
N MET A 205 20.42 11.54 4.26
CA MET A 205 20.43 10.85 2.97
C MET A 205 21.63 9.90 2.88
N ASN A 206 21.38 8.63 2.59
CA ASN A 206 22.45 7.65 2.37
C ASN A 206 23.05 7.86 0.98
N GLY A 207 24.39 7.94 0.89
CA GLY A 207 25.07 8.18 -0.39
C GLY A 207 24.85 9.60 -0.90
N ASP A 208 24.96 9.79 -2.22
CA ASP A 208 24.92 11.09 -2.90
C ASP A 208 23.53 11.50 -3.41
N GLY A 209 22.51 10.67 -3.14
CA GLY A 209 21.13 10.90 -3.57
C GLY A 209 20.79 10.41 -4.99
N SER A 210 21.73 9.74 -5.67
CA SER A 210 21.51 9.17 -7.01
C SER A 210 20.56 7.96 -7.03
N ALA A 211 20.27 7.34 -5.88
CA ALA A 211 19.39 6.17 -5.79
C ALA A 211 17.98 6.50 -6.29
N VAL A 212 17.51 5.74 -7.28
CA VAL A 212 16.21 5.91 -7.93
C VAL A 212 15.20 4.95 -7.34
N ARG A 213 14.02 5.48 -7.02
CA ARG A 213 12.87 4.71 -6.55
C ARG A 213 11.63 5.11 -7.35
N ASP A 214 10.69 4.19 -7.47
CA ASP A 214 9.41 4.44 -8.12
C ASP A 214 8.34 4.85 -7.11
N PHE A 215 7.61 5.92 -7.44
CA PHE A 215 6.56 6.52 -6.64
C PHE A 215 5.22 6.51 -7.37
N VAL A 216 4.16 6.17 -6.62
CA VAL A 216 2.77 6.23 -7.07
C VAL A 216 1.94 7.07 -6.10
N HIS A 217 0.99 7.83 -6.64
CA HIS A 217 0.06 8.62 -5.84
C HIS A 217 -0.93 7.68 -5.13
N VAL A 218 -1.20 7.92 -3.85
CA VAL A 218 -2.09 7.07 -3.04
C VAL A 218 -3.48 6.91 -3.67
N ASP A 219 -3.96 7.95 -4.35
CA ASP A 219 -5.20 7.94 -5.10
C ASP A 219 -5.18 7.06 -6.36
N ASP A 220 -4.06 7.07 -7.10
CA ASP A 220 -3.88 6.21 -8.27
C ASP A 220 -3.78 4.74 -7.84
N LEU A 221 -3.08 4.48 -6.72
CA LEU A 221 -3.07 3.16 -6.10
C LEU A 221 -4.49 2.74 -5.67
N ALA A 222 -5.26 3.63 -5.04
CA ALA A 222 -6.64 3.32 -4.66
C ALA A 222 -7.53 2.96 -5.86
N ARG A 223 -7.34 3.62 -7.02
CA ARG A 223 -8.01 3.24 -8.27
C ARG A 223 -7.63 1.83 -8.73
N ALA A 224 -6.39 1.39 -8.49
CA ALA A 224 -5.99 0.01 -8.79
C ALA A 224 -6.79 -1.02 -7.97
N TYR A 225 -7.12 -0.74 -6.70
CA TYR A 225 -7.98 -1.62 -5.89
C TYR A 225 -9.40 -1.73 -6.46
N VAL A 226 -9.99 -0.61 -6.87
CA VAL A 226 -11.32 -0.60 -7.51
C VAL A 226 -11.32 -1.45 -8.78
N LEU A 227 -10.30 -1.29 -9.64
CA LEU A 227 -10.19 -2.08 -10.87
C LEU A 227 -9.92 -3.57 -10.60
N ALA A 228 -9.13 -3.88 -9.57
CA ALA A 228 -8.78 -5.25 -9.18
C ALA A 228 -9.98 -6.05 -8.63
N LEU A 229 -11.02 -5.39 -8.10
CA LEU A 229 -12.27 -6.05 -7.71
C LEU A 229 -13.18 -6.40 -8.91
N GLY A 230 -12.85 -5.90 -10.11
CA GLY A 230 -13.64 -6.16 -11.31
C GLY A 230 -13.50 -7.60 -11.85
N PRO A 231 -14.49 -8.12 -12.59
CA PRO A 231 -14.55 -9.54 -13.01
C PRO A 231 -13.58 -9.92 -14.15
N ARG A 232 -12.45 -9.22 -14.32
CA ARG A 232 -11.69 -9.21 -15.59
C ARG A 232 -10.66 -10.32 -15.75
N SER A 233 -10.17 -10.94 -14.67
CA SER A 233 -9.18 -12.03 -14.79
C SER A 233 -9.86 -13.39 -14.83
N THR A 234 -9.41 -14.23 -15.78
CA THR A 234 -9.73 -15.66 -15.84
C THR A 234 -8.80 -16.51 -14.97
N ALA A 235 -7.67 -15.95 -14.53
CA ALA A 235 -6.74 -16.64 -13.63
C ALA A 235 -7.32 -16.68 -12.20
N PRO A 236 -7.11 -17.78 -11.45
CA PRO A 236 -7.51 -17.84 -10.04
C PRO A 236 -6.85 -16.74 -9.19
N CYS A 237 -5.58 -16.43 -9.49
CA CYS A 237 -4.84 -15.35 -8.88
C CYS A 237 -4.06 -14.54 -9.92
N SER A 238 -4.19 -13.22 -9.88
CA SER A 238 -3.34 -12.30 -10.65
C SER A 238 -2.42 -11.51 -9.73
N VAL A 239 -1.16 -11.30 -10.15
CA VAL A 239 -0.21 -10.39 -9.49
C VAL A 239 0.05 -9.21 -10.42
N TYR A 240 0.07 -8.00 -9.86
CA TYR A 240 0.32 -6.76 -10.59
C TYR A 240 1.27 -5.86 -9.81
N ASN A 241 2.27 -5.30 -10.50
CA ASN A 241 3.08 -4.22 -10.00
C ASN A 241 2.34 -2.89 -10.12
N VAL A 242 2.44 -2.06 -9.08
CA VAL A 242 1.85 -0.72 -9.05
C VAL A 242 2.92 0.30 -8.71
N GLY A 243 3.34 1.04 -9.74
CA GLY A 243 4.30 2.14 -9.71
C GLY A 243 3.94 3.16 -10.79
N ALA A 244 4.67 4.28 -10.87
CA ALA A 244 4.39 5.30 -11.88
C ALA A 244 5.60 6.18 -12.23
N THR A 245 6.24 6.78 -11.23
CA THR A 245 7.26 7.81 -11.46
C THR A 245 8.56 7.42 -10.79
N ALA A 246 9.56 7.10 -11.61
CA ALA A 246 10.94 6.95 -11.16
C ALA A 246 11.54 8.32 -10.82
N ALA A 247 12.08 8.46 -9.61
CA ALA A 247 12.78 9.67 -9.17
C ALA A 247 13.97 9.31 -8.27
N SER A 248 15.08 10.02 -8.46
CA SER A 248 16.21 9.99 -7.54
C SER A 248 15.89 10.74 -6.24
N MET A 249 16.62 10.43 -5.17
CA MET A 249 16.46 11.15 -3.90
C MET A 249 16.73 12.65 -4.05
N SER A 250 17.70 13.03 -4.89
CA SER A 250 18.01 14.43 -5.19
C SER A 250 16.91 15.14 -6.00
N GLU A 251 16.24 14.45 -6.93
CA GLU A 251 15.07 14.99 -7.63
C GLU A 251 13.87 15.22 -6.69
N ILE A 252 13.70 14.35 -5.69
CA ILE A 252 12.66 14.52 -4.66
C ILE A 252 12.94 15.79 -3.86
N VAL A 253 14.17 15.95 -3.36
CA VAL A 253 14.56 17.14 -2.58
C VAL A 253 14.33 18.42 -3.40
N SER A 254 14.85 18.47 -4.63
CA SER A 254 14.69 19.67 -5.47
C SER A 254 13.23 19.96 -5.83
N THR A 255 12.39 18.93 -5.99
CA THR A 255 10.96 19.11 -6.23
C THR A 255 10.25 19.64 -4.98
N VAL A 256 10.58 19.14 -3.79
CA VAL A 256 10.06 19.67 -2.53
C VAL A 256 10.44 21.14 -2.37
N GLU A 257 11.70 21.51 -2.59
CA GLU A 257 12.13 22.91 -2.45
C GLU A 257 11.40 23.83 -3.43
N ARG A 258 11.22 23.38 -4.68
CA ARG A 258 10.54 24.15 -5.71
C ARG A 258 9.04 24.33 -5.43
N VAL A 259 8.34 23.27 -5.02
CA VAL A 259 6.90 23.32 -4.73
C VAL A 259 6.62 24.11 -3.46
N THR A 260 7.44 23.92 -2.41
CA THR A 260 7.20 24.57 -1.11
C THR A 260 7.79 25.97 -1.03
N GLY A 261 8.76 26.30 -1.88
CA GLY A 261 9.57 27.52 -1.78
C GLY A 261 10.50 27.54 -0.56
N ARG A 262 10.71 26.39 0.10
CA ARG A 262 11.48 26.26 1.34
C ARG A 262 12.66 25.33 1.16
N ASN A 263 13.81 25.69 1.75
CA ASN A 263 15.02 24.87 1.71
C ASN A 263 14.83 23.55 2.47
N VAL A 264 15.41 22.47 1.95
CA VAL A 264 15.50 21.17 2.61
C VAL A 264 16.98 20.85 2.83
N PRO A 265 17.58 21.24 3.97
CA PRO A 265 18.98 20.92 4.26
C PRO A 265 19.21 19.41 4.28
N VAL A 266 20.21 18.93 3.54
CA VAL A 266 20.56 17.51 3.45
C VAL A 266 21.88 17.23 4.18
N VAL A 267 21.91 16.19 5.00
CA VAL A 267 23.13 15.63 5.60
C VAL A 267 23.38 14.26 5.01
N HIS A 268 24.47 14.13 4.26
CA HIS A 268 24.85 12.87 3.64
C HIS A 268 25.47 11.91 4.67
N ARG A 269 25.01 10.66 4.64
CA ARG A 269 25.54 9.51 5.39
C ARG A 269 26.33 8.61 4.42
N PRO A 270 27.23 7.74 4.93
CA PRO A 270 27.86 6.73 4.09
C PRO A 270 26.83 5.94 3.25
N PRO A 271 27.17 5.54 2.02
CA PRO A 271 26.26 4.74 1.20
C PRO A 271 25.93 3.42 1.88
N GLN A 272 24.67 2.99 1.73
CA GLN A 272 24.23 1.66 2.15
C GLN A 272 24.23 0.72 0.94
N PRO A 273 24.38 -0.61 1.14
CA PRO A 273 24.32 -1.60 0.06
C PRO A 273 22.86 -1.75 -0.42
N GLU A 274 22.39 -0.75 -1.15
CA GLU A 274 21.06 -0.71 -1.75
C GLU A 274 21.16 -0.70 -3.28
N PRO A 275 20.18 -1.27 -4.01
CA PRO A 275 20.16 -1.19 -5.45
C PRO A 275 20.10 0.27 -5.93
N PRO A 276 20.85 0.62 -6.98
CA PRO A 276 20.86 1.98 -7.54
C PRO A 276 19.47 2.37 -8.07
N GLN A 277 18.69 1.39 -8.54
CA GLN A 277 17.35 1.61 -9.07
C GLN A 277 16.40 0.50 -8.60
N LEU A 278 15.17 0.89 -8.24
CA LEU A 278 14.03 -0.01 -8.02
C LEU A 278 12.79 0.61 -8.66
N VAL A 279 12.49 0.20 -9.90
CA VAL A 279 11.40 0.77 -10.71
C VAL A 279 10.44 -0.31 -11.18
N ALA A 280 9.14 -0.02 -11.17
CA ALA A 280 8.11 -0.98 -11.54
C ALA A 280 7.97 -1.11 -13.06
N ASP A 281 7.84 -2.33 -13.58
CA ASP A 281 7.17 -2.52 -14.87
C ASP A 281 5.66 -2.61 -14.62
N THR A 282 4.90 -1.62 -15.06
CA THR A 282 3.43 -1.57 -14.93
C THR A 282 2.69 -1.95 -16.21
N SER A 283 3.38 -2.55 -17.19
CA SER A 283 2.79 -2.93 -18.47
C SER A 283 1.65 -3.92 -18.30
N LYS A 284 1.77 -4.86 -17.35
CA LYS A 284 0.78 -5.90 -17.09
C LYS A 284 -0.54 -5.33 -16.57
N ILE A 285 -0.50 -4.52 -15.51
CA ILE A 285 -1.70 -3.91 -14.93
C ILE A 285 -2.37 -2.95 -15.91
N THR A 286 -1.57 -2.25 -16.73
CA THR A 286 -2.07 -1.37 -17.78
C THR A 286 -2.83 -2.16 -18.84
N ARG A 287 -2.26 -3.27 -19.33
CA ARG A 287 -2.87 -4.10 -20.36
C ARG A 287 -4.13 -4.81 -19.88
N GLU A 288 -4.11 -5.37 -18.67
CA GLU A 288 -5.16 -6.28 -18.20
C GLU A 288 -6.28 -5.56 -17.44
N LEU A 289 -5.95 -4.53 -16.66
CA LEU A 289 -6.95 -3.77 -15.89
C LEU A 289 -7.30 -2.42 -16.54
N GLY A 290 -6.50 -1.94 -17.50
CA GLY A 290 -6.62 -0.59 -18.06
C GLY A 290 -6.13 0.49 -17.09
N TRP A 291 -5.41 0.11 -16.03
CA TRP A 291 -4.90 1.05 -15.04
C TRP A 291 -3.79 1.91 -15.64
N LYS A 292 -3.87 3.22 -15.46
CA LYS A 292 -2.81 4.17 -15.79
C LYS A 292 -2.73 5.18 -14.66
N PRO A 293 -1.55 5.62 -14.21
CA PRO A 293 -1.45 6.69 -13.23
C PRO A 293 -1.89 8.02 -13.83
N GLU A 294 -2.63 8.82 -13.06
CA GLU A 294 -3.16 10.13 -13.50
C GLU A 294 -2.64 11.27 -12.62
N ARG A 295 -2.27 10.97 -11.37
CA ARG A 295 -1.85 11.93 -10.35
C ARG A 295 -0.44 11.68 -9.83
N SER A 296 0.26 10.69 -10.39
CA SER A 296 1.55 10.24 -9.87
C SER A 296 2.76 11.02 -10.37
N GLY A 297 2.58 12.19 -10.99
CA GLY A 297 3.71 13.08 -11.27
C GLY A 297 4.36 13.58 -9.98
N LEU A 298 5.70 13.70 -9.96
CA LEU A 298 6.44 14.04 -8.75
C LEU A 298 6.00 15.36 -8.10
N GLU A 299 5.72 16.38 -8.91
CA GLU A 299 5.17 17.66 -8.43
C GLU A 299 3.81 17.50 -7.76
N GLN A 300 2.93 16.67 -8.32
CA GLN A 300 1.60 16.44 -7.76
C GLN A 300 1.68 15.70 -6.43
N LEU A 301 2.53 14.67 -6.34
CA LEU A 301 2.81 13.95 -5.08
C LEU A 301 3.24 14.92 -3.97
N VAL A 302 4.18 15.82 -4.28
CA VAL A 302 4.71 16.81 -3.34
C VAL A 302 3.67 17.88 -3.01
N THR A 303 2.94 18.39 -4.00
CA THR A 303 1.92 19.44 -3.82
C THR A 303 0.78 18.96 -2.92
N ASP A 304 0.25 17.77 -3.18
CA ASP A 304 -0.83 17.19 -2.38
C ASP A 304 -0.35 16.88 -0.97
N GLY A 305 0.85 16.29 -0.84
CA GLY A 305 1.47 16.02 0.45
C GLY A 305 1.71 17.29 1.28
N TRP A 306 2.23 18.36 0.66
CA TRP A 306 2.45 19.65 1.31
C TRP A 306 1.14 20.27 1.79
N SER A 307 0.14 20.31 0.89
CA SER A 307 -1.16 20.90 1.19
C SER A 307 -1.85 20.19 2.36
N ALA A 308 -1.74 18.85 2.43
CA ALA A 308 -2.23 18.08 3.56
C ALA A 308 -1.43 18.33 4.86
N LEU A 309 -0.13 18.57 4.77
CA LEU A 309 0.75 18.79 5.92
C LEU A 309 0.52 20.15 6.60
N THR A 310 0.26 21.20 5.81
CA THR A 310 0.18 22.60 6.27
C THR A 310 -1.23 23.17 6.27
N GLY A 311 -2.15 22.59 5.48
CA GLY A 311 -3.46 23.18 5.21
C GLY A 311 -3.42 24.32 4.19
N GLU A 312 -2.26 24.66 3.64
CA GLU A 312 -2.11 25.64 2.56
C GLU A 312 -2.61 25.01 1.24
N ARG A 313 -3.38 25.76 0.44
CA ARG A 313 -3.70 25.38 -0.95
C ARG A 313 -2.93 26.32 -1.87
N HIS A 314 -2.06 25.76 -2.70
CA HIS A 314 -1.34 26.48 -3.77
C HIS A 314 -2.15 26.49 -5.07
#